data_AF-A0A2H0QVE8-F1
#
_entry.id   AF-A0A2H0QVE8-F1
#
_cell.length_a   1.000
_cell.length_b   1.000
_cell.length_c   1.000
_cell.angle_alpha   90.00
_cell.angle_beta   90.00
_cell.angle_gamma   90.00
#
_symmetry.space_group_name_H-M   'P 1'
#
loop_
_entity.id
_entity.type
_entity.pdbx_description
1 polymer ?
#
loop_
_entity_poly.entity_id
_entity_poly.type
_entity_poly.pdbx_seq_one_letter_code
_entity_poly.pdbx_strand_id
1 'polypeptide(L)'
;MKKSIYISLLALSPLIVLAQPSSGYLTQSQGLLDGVLNTITLLIGIAIVLAFLFFVWGIAEFIRKADDAGNRAEGRQRMIWGIVALAVLATVWGIVRWLQIELGLSANEAAPGIFQFFQLWSGN
;
A
#
# COMPACT_ATOMS: atom_id res chain seq x y z
N MET A 1 60.64 9.00 8.12
CA MET A 1 59.57 9.42 9.04
C MET A 1 58.17 9.42 8.41
N LYS A 2 58.00 9.64 7.10
CA LYS A 2 56.67 9.71 6.45
C LYS A 2 55.89 8.38 6.39
N LYS A 3 56.59 7.24 6.27
CA LYS A 3 55.99 5.90 6.17
C LYS A 3 55.31 5.40 7.46
N SER A 4 55.72 5.93 8.62
CA SER A 4 55.14 5.56 9.92
C SER A 4 53.74 6.15 10.13
N ILE A 5 53.41 7.25 9.44
CA ILE A 5 52.08 7.89 9.49
C ILE A 5 51.01 7.00 8.85
N TYR A 6 51.31 6.38 7.70
CA TYR A 6 50.35 5.53 7.00
C TYR A 6 50.02 4.25 7.77
N ILE A 7 51.01 3.67 8.46
CA ILE A 7 50.82 2.47 9.28
C ILE A 7 49.97 2.79 10.51
N SER A 8 50.18 3.94 11.15
CA SER A 8 49.31 4.39 12.24
C SER A 8 47.88 4.66 11.75
N LEU A 9 47.70 5.23 10.57
CA LEU A 9 46.36 5.47 10.01
C LEU A 9 45.61 4.17 9.69
N LEU A 10 46.32 3.15 9.19
CA LEU A 10 45.75 1.82 8.97
C LEU A 10 45.41 1.10 10.28
N ALA A 11 46.25 1.25 11.31
CA ALA A 11 46.02 0.67 12.63
C ALA A 11 44.82 1.28 13.37
N LEU A 12 44.43 2.51 13.02
CA LEU A 12 43.22 3.16 13.51
C LEU A 12 41.96 2.86 12.65
N SER A 13 42.08 2.18 11.52
CA SER A 13 40.92 1.78 10.69
C SER A 13 39.84 0.98 11.44
N PRO A 14 40.16 0.08 12.40
CA PRO A 14 39.13 -0.66 13.14
C PRO A 14 38.30 0.25 14.04
N LEU A 15 38.90 1.34 14.55
CA LEU A 15 38.22 2.32 15.41
C LEU A 15 37.18 3.15 14.64
N ILE A 16 37.36 3.31 13.32
CA ILE A 16 36.40 3.96 12.44
C ILE A 16 35.24 2.99 12.11
N VAL A 17 35.52 1.69 11.95
CA VAL A 17 34.50 0.64 11.78
C VAL A 17 33.63 0.49 13.04
N LEU A 18 34.21 0.72 14.23
CA LEU A 18 33.51 0.77 15.53
C LEU A 18 32.62 2.01 15.71
N ALA A 19 32.83 3.06 14.89
CA ALA A 19 31.99 4.25 14.85
C ALA A 19 30.95 4.21 13.72
N GLN A 20 30.91 3.12 12.93
CA GLN A 20 29.83 2.94 11.98
C GLN A 20 28.51 2.86 12.77
N PRO A 21 27.45 3.58 12.35
CA PRO A 21 26.14 3.33 12.93
C PRO A 21 25.84 1.86 12.69
N SER A 22 25.85 1.05 13.75
CA SER A 22 25.39 -0.33 13.68
C SER A 22 23.99 -0.26 13.09
N SER A 23 23.86 -0.72 11.85
CA SER A 23 22.59 -0.84 11.15
C SER A 23 21.55 -1.48 12.06
N GLY A 24 21.97 -2.32 13.03
CA GLY A 24 21.20 -2.87 14.15
C GLY A 24 20.25 -1.92 14.92
N TYR A 25 20.61 -0.68 15.23
CA TYR A 25 19.74 0.21 16.03
C TYR A 25 18.77 1.04 15.17
N LEU A 26 19.16 1.35 13.94
CA LEU A 26 18.23 1.89 12.95
C LEU A 26 17.28 0.79 12.45
N THR A 27 17.75 -0.46 12.32
CA THR A 27 16.92 -1.62 11.91
C THR A 27 15.95 -2.09 13.00
N GLN A 28 16.20 -1.80 14.29
CA GLN A 28 15.28 -2.22 15.35
C GLN A 28 14.08 -1.28 15.48
N SER A 29 14.29 0.03 15.28
CA SER A 29 13.20 1.01 15.17
C SER A 29 12.50 0.94 13.79
N GLN A 30 13.26 0.69 12.72
CA GLN A 30 12.70 0.39 11.39
C GLN A 30 11.93 -0.92 11.39
N GLY A 31 12.37 -1.98 12.08
CA GLY A 31 11.64 -3.26 12.11
C GLY A 31 10.26 -3.18 12.75
N LEU A 32 10.06 -2.29 13.74
CA LEU A 32 8.72 -2.00 14.28
C LEU A 32 7.89 -1.17 13.30
N LEU A 33 8.50 -0.16 12.67
CA LEU A 33 7.82 0.68 11.69
C LEU A 33 7.41 -0.11 10.45
N ASP A 34 8.30 -0.94 9.93
CA ASP A 34 8.10 -1.87 8.81
C ASP A 34 7.04 -2.92 9.17
N GLY A 35 7.04 -3.44 10.40
CA GLY A 35 5.99 -4.33 10.89
C GLY A 35 4.61 -3.68 10.93
N VAL A 36 4.53 -2.42 11.38
CA VAL A 36 3.29 -1.64 11.41
C VAL A 36 2.82 -1.30 10.01
N LEU A 37 3.71 -0.81 9.13
CA LEU A 37 3.39 -0.46 7.75
C LEU A 37 2.94 -1.69 6.95
N ASN A 38 3.58 -2.84 7.14
CA ASN A 38 3.16 -4.10 6.52
C ASN A 38 1.76 -4.53 7.02
N THR A 39 1.50 -4.40 8.32
CA THR A 39 0.19 -4.73 8.90
C THR A 39 -0.92 -3.82 8.35
N ILE A 40 -0.66 -2.51 8.26
CA ILE A 40 -1.61 -1.54 7.69
C ILE A 40 -1.87 -1.85 6.21
N THR A 41 -0.84 -2.16 5.45
CA THR A 41 -0.95 -2.49 4.02
C THR A 41 -1.80 -3.76 3.83
N LEU A 42 -1.59 -4.78 4.66
CA LEU A 42 -2.39 -6.00 4.66
C LEU A 42 -3.86 -5.72 5.02
N LEU A 43 -4.12 -4.93 6.07
CA LEU A 43 -5.46 -4.54 6.50
C LEU A 43 -6.22 -3.79 5.39
N ILE A 44 -5.56 -2.84 4.72
CA ILE A 44 -6.13 -2.12 3.58
C ILE A 44 -6.46 -3.10 2.44
N GLY A 45 -5.56 -4.03 2.12
CA GLY A 45 -5.79 -5.06 1.12
C GLY A 45 -7.03 -5.91 1.43
N ILE A 46 -7.15 -6.38 2.68
CA ILE A 46 -8.31 -7.16 3.15
C ILE A 46 -9.60 -6.32 3.06
N ALA A 47 -9.56 -5.06 3.49
CA ALA A 47 -10.72 -4.17 3.45
C ALA A 47 -11.23 -3.96 2.01
N ILE A 48 -10.33 -3.85 1.03
CA ILE A 48 -10.68 -3.71 -0.38
C ILE A 48 -11.35 -4.99 -0.91
N VAL A 49 -10.80 -6.16 -0.59
CA VAL A 49 -11.39 -7.44 -1.00
C VAL A 49 -12.79 -7.61 -0.40
N LEU A 50 -12.95 -7.31 0.89
CA LEU A 50 -14.26 -7.34 1.55
C LEU A 50 -15.25 -6.35 0.91
N ALA A 51 -14.82 -5.11 0.65
CA ALA A 51 -15.65 -4.11 -0.01
C ALA A 51 -16.10 -4.57 -1.41
N PHE A 52 -15.22 -5.22 -2.17
CA PHE A 52 -15.56 -5.80 -3.47
C PHE A 52 -16.57 -6.95 -3.34
N LEU A 53 -16.40 -7.85 -2.36
CA LEU A 53 -17.37 -8.91 -2.09
C LEU A 53 -18.76 -8.35 -1.74
N PHE A 54 -18.82 -7.33 -0.89
CA PHE A 54 -20.07 -6.64 -0.55
C PHE A 54 -20.69 -5.94 -1.76
N PHE A 55 -19.87 -5.36 -2.64
CA PHE A 55 -20.33 -4.78 -3.90
C PHE A 55 -20.99 -5.83 -4.81
N VAL A 56 -20.33 -6.97 -5.03
CA VAL A 56 -20.86 -8.07 -5.84
C VAL A 56 -22.15 -8.65 -5.24
N TRP A 57 -22.20 -8.84 -3.92
CA TRP A 57 -23.43 -9.27 -3.25
C TRP A 57 -24.54 -8.22 -3.40
N GLY A 58 -24.23 -6.92 -3.27
CA GLY A 58 -25.18 -5.84 -3.48
C GLY A 58 -25.85 -5.89 -4.86
N ILE A 59 -25.08 -6.20 -5.91
CA ILE A 59 -25.60 -6.40 -7.27
C ILE A 59 -26.47 -7.67 -7.35
N ALA A 60 -26.00 -8.79 -6.80
CA ALA A 60 -26.74 -10.05 -6.84
C ALA A 60 -28.12 -9.93 -6.16
N GLU A 61 -28.17 -9.24 -5.02
CA GLU A 61 -29.42 -8.99 -4.28
C GLU A 61 -30.35 -8.03 -5.04
N PHE A 62 -29.81 -7.01 -5.72
CA PHE A 62 -30.59 -6.13 -6.59
C PHE A 62 -31.26 -6.89 -7.73
N ILE A 63 -30.50 -7.77 -8.40
CA ILE A 63 -31.03 -8.61 -9.50
C ILE A 63 -32.10 -9.56 -8.97
N ARG A 64 -31.86 -10.21 -7.82
CA ARG A 64 -32.81 -11.17 -7.23
C ARG A 64 -34.15 -10.56 -6.82
N LYS A 65 -34.17 -9.26 -6.54
CA LYS A 65 -35.34 -8.49 -6.10
C LYS A 65 -35.96 -7.62 -7.20
N ALA A 66 -35.50 -7.76 -8.44
CA ALA A 66 -35.89 -6.90 -9.56
C ALA A 66 -37.38 -7.01 -9.94
N ASP A 67 -38.04 -8.15 -9.70
CA ASP A 67 -39.44 -8.36 -10.08
C ASP A 67 -40.48 -7.73 -9.13
N ASP A 68 -40.09 -7.35 -7.92
CA ASP A 68 -41.02 -6.87 -6.90
C ASP A 68 -40.92 -5.34 -6.73
N ALA A 69 -42.00 -4.63 -7.06
CA ALA A 69 -42.01 -3.17 -7.19
C ALA A 69 -41.62 -2.42 -5.90
N GLY A 70 -41.94 -2.98 -4.73
CA GLY A 70 -41.54 -2.43 -3.43
C GLY A 70 -40.05 -2.65 -3.13
N ASN A 71 -39.51 -3.81 -3.51
CA ASN A 71 -38.13 -4.19 -3.26
C ASN A 71 -37.13 -3.59 -4.28
N ARG A 72 -37.61 -3.14 -5.45
CA ARG A 72 -36.81 -2.43 -6.47
C ARG A 72 -36.21 -1.13 -5.96
N ALA A 73 -36.92 -0.39 -5.11
CA ALA A 73 -36.41 0.87 -4.54
C ALA A 73 -35.22 0.60 -3.61
N GLU A 74 -35.34 -0.39 -2.73
CA GLU A 74 -34.29 -0.78 -1.80
C GLU A 74 -33.05 -1.33 -2.53
N GLY A 75 -33.27 -2.18 -3.53
CA GLY A 75 -32.18 -2.71 -4.33
C GLY A 75 -31.45 -1.63 -5.15
N ARG A 76 -32.18 -0.63 -5.68
CA ARG A 76 -31.58 0.53 -6.38
C ARG A 76 -30.73 1.37 -5.42
N GLN A 77 -31.19 1.57 -4.18
CA GLN A 77 -30.42 2.25 -3.14
C GLN A 77 -29.11 1.50 -2.86
N ARG A 78 -29.15 0.16 -2.73
CA ARG A 78 -27.96 -0.68 -2.52
C ARG A 78 -26.99 -0.61 -3.69
N MET A 79 -27.48 -0.53 -4.93
CA MET A 79 -26.63 -0.34 -6.13
C MET A 79 -25.90 1.01 -6.09
N ILE A 80 -26.59 2.09 -5.72
CA ILE A 80 -25.99 3.42 -5.59
C ILE A 80 -24.91 3.41 -4.50
N TRP A 81 -25.17 2.79 -3.35
CA TRP A 81 -24.16 2.61 -2.30
C TRP A 81 -22.94 1.82 -2.79
N GLY A 82 -23.15 0.80 -3.63
CA GLY A 82 -22.06 0.07 -4.27
C GLY A 82 -21.21 0.94 -5.21
N ILE A 83 -21.85 1.74 -6.06
CA ILE A 83 -21.16 2.65 -6.98
C ILE A 83 -20.38 3.72 -6.21
N VAL A 84 -20.98 4.28 -5.14
CA VAL A 84 -20.31 5.24 -4.27
C VAL A 84 -19.08 4.62 -3.61
N ALA A 85 -19.18 3.38 -3.12
CA ALA A 85 -18.03 2.67 -2.54
C ALA A 85 -16.90 2.48 -3.57
N LEU A 86 -17.23 2.12 -4.81
CA LEU A 86 -16.24 2.01 -5.90
C LEU A 86 -15.61 3.37 -6.24
N ALA A 87 -16.41 4.43 -6.32
CA ALA A 87 -15.91 5.78 -6.61
C ALA A 87 -14.97 6.29 -5.51
N VAL A 88 -15.28 6.03 -4.23
CA VAL A 88 -14.42 6.38 -3.10
C VAL A 88 -13.10 5.60 -3.16
N LEU A 89 -13.14 4.29 -3.42
CA LEU A 89 -11.93 3.49 -3.58
C LEU A 89 -11.03 3.99 -4.72
N ALA A 90 -11.61 4.29 -5.87
CA ALA A 90 -10.88 4.85 -7.02
C ALA A 90 -10.28 6.22 -6.70
N THR A 91 -11.02 7.07 -5.98
CA THR A 91 -10.57 8.43 -5.61
C THR A 91 -9.43 8.39 -4.61
N VAL A 92 -9.55 7.58 -3.54
CA VAL A 92 -8.48 7.41 -2.54
C VAL A 92 -7.21 6.90 -3.23
N TRP A 93 -7.31 5.92 -4.13
CA TRP A 93 -6.14 5.39 -4.81
C TRP A 93 -5.52 6.36 -5.81
N GLY A 94 -6.35 7.13 -6.54
CA GLY A 94 -5.89 8.20 -7.41
C GLY A 94 -5.09 9.27 -6.67
N ILE A 95 -5.56 9.68 -5.49
CA ILE A 95 -4.87 10.65 -4.63
C ILE A 95 -3.56 10.07 -4.10
N VAL A 96 -3.55 8.83 -3.62
CA VAL A 96 -2.33 8.16 -3.14
C VAL A 96 -1.27 8.08 -4.23
N ARG A 97 -1.65 7.70 -5.46
CA ARG A 97 -0.74 7.65 -6.60
C ARG A 97 -0.20 9.03 -6.97
N TRP A 98 -1.06 10.04 -6.97
CA TRP A 98 -0.64 11.42 -7.24
C TRP A 98 0.38 11.90 -6.20
N LEU A 99 0.13 11.63 -4.92
CA LEU A 99 1.05 11.97 -3.82
C LEU A 99 2.39 11.23 -3.94
N GLN A 100 2.39 9.96 -4.34
CA GLN A 100 3.63 9.20 -4.57
C GLN A 100 4.48 9.79 -5.68
N ILE A 101 3.86 10.23 -6.77
CA ILE A 101 4.55 10.89 -7.89
C ILE A 101 5.20 12.20 -7.41
N GLU A 102 4.47 13.02 -6.65
CA GLU A 102 4.97 14.31 -6.13
C GLU A 102 6.12 14.11 -5.13
N LEU A 103 6.05 13.05 -4.32
CA LEU A 103 7.09 12.73 -3.33
C LEU A 103 8.26 11.93 -3.90
N GLY A 104 8.27 11.61 -5.20
CA GLY A 104 9.32 10.82 -5.85
C GLY A 104 9.39 9.37 -5.36
N LEU A 105 8.30 8.83 -4.81
CA LEU A 105 8.21 7.46 -4.33
C LEU A 105 7.81 6.54 -5.49
N SER A 106 8.55 5.46 -5.70
CA SER A 106 8.27 4.44 -6.72
C SER A 106 6.86 3.89 -6.53
N ALA A 107 5.92 4.28 -7.40
CA ALA A 107 4.49 3.96 -7.29
C ALA A 107 4.13 2.46 -7.44
N ASN A 108 5.12 1.59 -7.64
CA ASN A 108 4.92 0.20 -8.01
C ASN A 108 4.80 -0.77 -6.80
N GLU A 109 5.16 -0.35 -5.58
CA GLU A 109 5.21 -1.28 -4.43
C GLU A 109 4.02 -1.18 -3.46
N ALA A 110 3.28 -0.07 -3.44
CA ALA A 110 2.20 0.16 -2.47
C ALA A 110 0.78 -0.03 -3.05
N ALA A 111 0.67 -0.55 -4.26
CA ALA A 111 -0.60 -0.75 -4.94
C ALA A 111 -1.27 -2.07 -4.48
N PRO A 112 -2.48 -2.06 -3.90
CA PRO A 112 -3.30 -3.26 -3.76
C PRO A 112 -3.29 -4.08 -5.04
N GLY A 113 -3.16 -5.40 -4.95
CA GLY A 113 -2.85 -6.26 -6.11
C GLY A 113 -3.78 -6.12 -7.33
N ILE A 114 -5.04 -5.70 -7.13
CA ILE A 114 -5.95 -5.32 -8.22
C ILE A 114 -5.41 -4.17 -9.09
N PHE A 115 -4.70 -3.21 -8.52
CA PHE A 115 -4.06 -2.11 -9.24
C PHE A 115 -2.76 -2.55 -9.93
N GLN A 116 -2.04 -3.54 -9.38
CA GLN A 116 -0.94 -4.18 -10.09
C GLN A 116 -1.43 -4.94 -11.33
N PHE A 117 -2.60 -5.59 -11.26
CA PHE A 117 -3.24 -6.21 -12.43
C PHE A 117 -3.53 -5.20 -13.55
N PHE A 118 -3.96 -3.98 -13.22
CA PHE A 118 -4.13 -2.91 -14.22
C PHE A 118 -2.79 -2.39 -14.77
N GLN A 119 -1.73 -2.40 -13.98
CA GLN A 119 -0.39 -2.04 -14.47
C GLN A 119 0.16 -3.08 -15.47
N LEU A 120 -0.06 -4.38 -15.22
CA LEU A 120 0.31 -5.47 -16.15
C LEU A 120 -0.33 -5.30 -17.54
N TRP A 121 -1.53 -4.73 -17.62
CA TRP A 121 -2.20 -4.44 -18.89
C TRP A 121 -1.76 -3.11 -19.52
N SER A 122 -1.20 -2.19 -18.73
CA SER A 122 -0.75 -0.88 -19.21
C SER A 122 0.63 -0.89 -19.91
N GLY A 123 1.30 -2.05 -19.94
CA GLY A 123 2.52 -2.25 -20.74
C GLY A 123 3.74 -1.44 -20.30
N ASN A 124 3.82 -1.05 -19.03
CA ASN A 124 5.00 -0.43 -18.41
C ASN A 124 5.46 -1.23 -17.20
#